data_AF-A0A3A0DTE0-F1
#
_entry.id   AF-A0A3A0DTE0-F1
#
_cell.length_a   1.000
_cell.length_b   1.000
_cell.length_c   1.000
_cell.angle_alpha   90.00
_cell.angle_beta   90.00
_cell.angle_gamma   90.00
#
_symmetry.space_group_name_H-M   'P 1'
#
loop_
_entity.id
_entity.type
_entity.pdbx_description
1 polymer ?
#
loop_
_entity_poly.entity_id
_entity_poly.type
_entity_poly.pdbx_seq_one_letter_code
_entity_poly.pdbx_strand_id
1 'polypeptide(L)'
;MKRRMIVAAAASAALSLTAARLHAQLPAGDLRLWLRADTLQLAEDAQVTQWVDQSANGTVFAPRTTRWDGSPVEEFPHLQTVTVNGRTFPTVSFERNGALPSGDPAVDRSGNTDRLYQVNNLAPGSDPLAIADGTSMTSFTVFKPAVTTSGALGVQVVWGKRGNGASLIELGIQPTGRLLHVSYDAFTTYQTQATIPANKWNVVEYSLTEQDPNDPVTFRSNSTEDPFAPLTNLPVPTNGGVIADRNDGINEDPAGSLEPFGIGGHAQNCCGEGETFAGNIAEIIIYARALSETERDQVYAYLTDKYLAIPEPAAALTARRRCFGHQPQGLRTAAFNAEIMRREEDRMEQ
;
A
#
# COMPACT_ATOMS: atom_id res chain seq x y z
N MET A 1 -41.44 41.45 46.62
CA MET A 1 -40.32 40.68 47.21
C MET A 1 -40.52 39.19 46.94
N LYS A 2 -39.76 38.61 45.99
CA LYS A 2 -39.37 37.19 45.89
C LYS A 2 -38.45 37.06 44.67
N ARG A 3 -37.14 37.18 44.90
CA ARG A 3 -36.09 36.96 43.90
C ARG A 3 -36.03 35.45 43.59
N ARG A 4 -36.23 35.06 42.34
CA ARG A 4 -35.82 33.75 41.84
C ARG A 4 -34.39 33.90 41.30
N MET A 5 -33.43 33.33 42.03
CA MET A 5 -32.08 33.07 41.53
C MET A 5 -32.17 32.02 40.44
N ILE A 6 -31.79 32.38 39.21
CA ILE A 6 -31.45 31.41 38.17
C ILE A 6 -29.93 31.22 38.29
N VAL A 7 -29.53 30.05 38.78
CA VAL A 7 -28.14 29.59 38.75
C VAL A 7 -27.86 29.19 37.30
N ALA A 8 -27.07 29.99 36.60
CA ALA A 8 -26.51 29.59 35.31
C ALA A 8 -25.38 28.57 35.60
N ALA A 9 -25.67 27.30 35.35
CA ALA A 9 -24.65 26.27 35.32
C ALA A 9 -23.77 26.51 34.08
N ALA A 10 -22.57 27.06 34.30
CA ALA A 10 -21.53 27.08 33.28
C ALA A 10 -21.06 25.64 33.06
N ALA A 11 -21.56 25.00 32.00
CA ALA A 11 -20.99 23.76 31.52
C ALA A 11 -19.62 24.08 30.89
N SER A 12 -18.57 23.87 31.68
CA SER A 12 -17.20 23.79 31.16
C SER A 12 -17.15 22.64 30.15
N ALA A 13 -17.24 22.96 28.87
CA ALA A 13 -16.87 22.06 27.79
C ALA A 13 -15.36 21.83 27.91
N ALA A 14 -14.97 20.77 28.63
CA ALA A 14 -13.62 20.27 28.60
C ALA A 14 -13.34 19.84 27.16
N LEU A 15 -12.55 20.65 26.44
CA LEU A 15 -11.88 20.24 25.21
C LEU A 15 -10.98 19.05 25.56
N SER A 16 -11.55 17.85 25.51
CA SER A 16 -10.76 16.63 25.35
C SER A 16 -10.36 16.60 23.88
N LEU A 17 -9.23 17.25 23.55
CA LEU A 17 -8.42 16.79 22.42
C LEU A 17 -7.94 15.38 22.77
N THR A 18 -8.80 14.41 22.53
CA THR A 18 -8.32 13.11 22.10
C THR A 18 -7.43 13.38 20.89
N ALA A 19 -6.24 12.78 20.86
CA ALA A 19 -5.35 12.76 19.71
C ALA A 19 -6.01 11.99 18.55
N ALA A 20 -7.13 12.53 18.06
CA ALA A 20 -7.89 12.01 16.96
C ALA A 20 -7.14 12.39 15.69
N ARG A 21 -6.46 11.38 15.13
CA ARG A 21 -6.39 11.12 13.68
C ARG A 21 -5.85 12.25 12.81
N LEU A 22 -4.70 12.82 13.17
CA LEU A 22 -3.89 13.63 12.24
C LEU A 22 -2.88 12.79 11.45
N HIS A 23 -3.08 11.47 11.34
CA HIS A 23 -2.43 10.66 10.31
C HIS A 23 -3.21 10.90 9.03
N ALA A 24 -2.61 11.75 8.20
CA ALA A 24 -3.17 12.36 6.99
C ALA A 24 -4.10 11.42 6.23
N GLN A 25 -5.27 11.94 5.85
CA GLN A 25 -6.07 11.32 4.80
C GLN A 25 -5.18 11.19 3.57
N LEU A 26 -5.13 9.99 2.99
CA LEU A 26 -4.42 9.75 1.73
C LEU A 26 -4.77 10.86 0.72
N PRO A 27 -3.81 11.29 -0.12
CA PRO A 27 -4.05 12.30 -1.14
C PRO A 27 -5.38 12.09 -1.87
N ALA A 28 -6.19 13.16 -1.93
CA ALA A 28 -7.47 13.09 -2.61
C ALA A 28 -7.29 13.12 -4.14
N GLY A 29 -8.28 12.60 -4.86
CA GLY A 29 -8.33 12.62 -6.32
C GLY A 29 -7.53 11.49 -6.99
N ASP A 30 -8.11 10.93 -8.05
CA ASP A 30 -7.52 9.92 -8.93
C ASP A 30 -7.00 8.65 -8.26
N LEU A 31 -7.45 8.36 -7.03
CA LEU A 31 -7.26 7.07 -6.37
C LEU A 31 -8.05 6.00 -7.13
N ARG A 32 -7.34 5.07 -7.78
CA ARG A 32 -7.92 3.99 -8.59
C ARG A 32 -8.07 2.68 -7.83
N LEU A 33 -7.16 2.42 -6.89
CA LEU A 33 -7.16 1.20 -6.09
C LEU A 33 -6.68 1.47 -4.68
N TRP A 34 -7.38 0.87 -3.71
CA TRP A 34 -6.94 0.85 -2.33
C TRP A 34 -7.31 -0.47 -1.65
N LEU A 35 -6.41 -1.45 -1.70
CA LEU A 35 -6.59 -2.75 -1.07
C LEU A 35 -5.85 -2.78 0.26
N ARG A 36 -6.54 -3.20 1.32
CA ARG A 36 -5.96 -3.34 2.66
C ARG A 36 -6.32 -4.68 3.24
N ALA A 37 -5.35 -5.43 3.74
CA ALA A 37 -5.63 -6.75 4.32
C ALA A 37 -6.44 -6.64 5.61
N ASP A 38 -6.39 -5.50 6.32
CA ASP A 38 -7.17 -5.25 7.55
C ASP A 38 -8.66 -5.03 7.35
N THR A 39 -9.13 -4.91 6.10
CA THR A 39 -10.56 -4.91 5.80
C THR A 39 -11.12 -6.31 5.58
N LEU A 40 -10.25 -7.32 5.45
CA LEU A 40 -10.66 -8.72 5.37
C LEU A 40 -11.11 -9.19 6.76
N GLN A 41 -12.41 -9.34 6.93
CA GLN A 41 -13.01 -9.87 8.16
C GLN A 41 -13.01 -11.41 8.12
N LEU A 42 -11.82 -11.98 8.07
CA LEU A 42 -11.60 -13.42 7.97
C LEU A 42 -10.91 -13.94 9.24
N ALA A 43 -11.06 -15.23 9.54
CA ALA A 43 -10.27 -15.87 10.58
C ALA A 43 -8.81 -16.04 10.09
N GLU A 44 -7.87 -16.19 11.04
CA GLU A 44 -6.50 -16.58 10.70
C GLU A 44 -6.52 -17.86 9.86
N ASP A 45 -5.69 -17.89 8.81
CA ASP A 45 -5.56 -19.01 7.88
C ASP A 45 -6.80 -19.30 7.02
N ALA A 46 -7.81 -18.42 7.03
CA ALA A 46 -8.97 -18.59 6.14
C ALA A 46 -8.64 -18.16 4.70
N GLN A 47 -9.19 -18.88 3.72
CA GLN A 47 -9.11 -18.53 2.31
C GLN A 47 -9.69 -17.14 2.04
N VAL A 48 -8.96 -16.35 1.25
CA VAL A 48 -9.40 -15.06 0.74
C VAL A 48 -10.18 -15.30 -0.55
N THR A 49 -11.51 -15.36 -0.42
CA THR A 49 -12.41 -15.56 -1.57
C THR A 49 -12.74 -14.25 -2.31
N GLN A 50 -12.53 -13.11 -1.66
CA GLN A 50 -12.62 -11.79 -2.26
C GLN A 50 -11.79 -10.76 -1.48
N TRP A 51 -11.24 -9.79 -2.19
CA TRP A 51 -10.60 -8.60 -1.64
C TRP A 51 -11.18 -7.36 -2.34
N VAL A 52 -12.00 -6.60 -1.59
CA VAL A 52 -12.74 -5.46 -2.14
C VAL A 52 -11.96 -4.18 -1.89
N ASP A 53 -11.72 -3.40 -2.94
CA ASP A 53 -11.05 -2.12 -2.84
C ASP A 53 -11.87 -1.09 -2.03
N GLN A 54 -11.14 -0.21 -1.35
CA GLN A 54 -11.67 0.82 -0.46
C GLN A 54 -11.68 2.21 -1.12
N SER A 55 -11.42 2.26 -2.43
CA SER A 55 -11.58 3.47 -3.24
C SER A 55 -13.06 3.67 -3.60
N ALA A 56 -13.36 4.73 -4.36
CA ALA A 56 -14.70 4.95 -4.89
C ALA A 56 -15.10 3.95 -5.98
N ASN A 57 -14.15 3.18 -6.54
CA ASN A 57 -14.40 2.28 -7.67
C ASN A 57 -14.98 0.92 -7.23
N GLY A 58 -14.70 0.46 -5.99
CA GLY A 58 -15.28 -0.79 -5.46
C GLY A 58 -14.94 -2.02 -6.31
N THR A 59 -13.79 -2.01 -6.97
CA THR A 59 -13.18 -3.13 -7.68
C THR A 59 -12.96 -4.30 -6.71
N VAL A 60 -13.30 -5.49 -7.16
CA VAL A 60 -13.27 -6.73 -6.40
C VAL A 60 -12.25 -7.64 -7.04
N PHE A 61 -11.40 -8.23 -6.20
CA PHE A 61 -10.42 -9.23 -6.61
C PHE A 61 -10.79 -10.57 -6.00
N ALA A 62 -10.84 -11.63 -6.78
CA ALA A 62 -11.17 -12.96 -6.29
C ALA A 62 -10.29 -14.03 -6.97
N PRO A 63 -10.07 -15.18 -6.32
CA PRO A 63 -9.48 -16.35 -6.97
C PRO A 63 -10.39 -16.81 -8.11
N ARG A 64 -9.80 -17.45 -9.11
CA ARG A 64 -10.59 -18.09 -10.17
C ARG A 64 -10.86 -19.54 -9.81
N THR A 65 -11.87 -20.09 -10.49
CA THR A 65 -12.19 -21.51 -10.44
C THR A 65 -11.80 -22.23 -11.73
N THR A 66 -11.50 -21.49 -12.80
CA THR A 66 -11.08 -22.02 -14.10
C THR A 66 -9.98 -21.15 -14.71
N ARG A 67 -9.03 -21.79 -15.39
CA ARG A 67 -7.94 -21.17 -16.16
C ARG A 67 -8.42 -20.65 -17.50
N TRP A 68 -7.53 -19.95 -18.21
CA TRP A 68 -7.75 -19.53 -19.60
C TRP A 68 -8.10 -20.70 -20.55
N ASP A 69 -7.58 -21.91 -20.31
CA ASP A 69 -7.88 -23.12 -21.09
C ASP A 69 -9.17 -23.84 -20.64
N GLY A 70 -9.89 -23.27 -19.68
CA GLY A 70 -11.12 -23.81 -19.10
C GLY A 70 -10.92 -24.92 -18.07
N SER A 71 -9.68 -25.34 -17.81
CA SER A 71 -9.41 -26.35 -16.78
C SER A 71 -9.62 -25.79 -15.36
N PRO A 72 -10.14 -26.60 -14.42
CA PRO A 72 -10.28 -26.19 -13.02
C PRO A 72 -8.94 -25.84 -12.36
N VAL A 73 -8.96 -24.91 -11.40
CA VAL A 73 -7.75 -24.46 -10.69
C VAL A 73 -8.06 -24.12 -9.24
N GLU A 74 -7.05 -24.26 -8.39
CA GLU A 74 -7.02 -23.79 -7.01
C GLU A 74 -5.99 -22.65 -6.90
N GLU A 75 -6.44 -21.45 -6.53
CA GLU A 75 -5.58 -20.25 -6.45
C GLU A 75 -5.86 -19.44 -5.17
N PHE A 76 -6.39 -20.03 -4.10
CA PHE A 76 -6.85 -19.28 -2.93
C PHE A 76 -5.67 -18.82 -2.07
N PRO A 77 -5.37 -17.51 -1.97
CA PRO A 77 -4.48 -17.04 -0.92
C PRO A 77 -5.18 -17.07 0.44
N HIS A 78 -4.42 -16.97 1.52
CA HIS A 78 -4.97 -17.03 2.89
C HIS A 78 -4.71 -15.75 3.67
N LEU A 79 -5.60 -15.44 4.62
CA LEU A 79 -5.34 -14.41 5.61
C LEU A 79 -4.23 -14.90 6.55
N GLN A 80 -3.17 -14.11 6.70
CA GLN A 80 -2.13 -14.38 7.68
C GLN A 80 -1.85 -13.15 8.52
N THR A 81 -1.86 -13.32 9.83
CA THR A 81 -1.46 -12.28 10.79
C THR A 81 0.03 -12.33 11.03
N VAL A 82 0.70 -11.19 10.84
CA VAL A 82 2.14 -11.05 11.07
C VAL A 82 2.41 -10.05 12.18
N THR A 83 3.63 -10.11 12.73
CA THR A 83 4.11 -9.10 13.68
C THR A 83 5.42 -8.49 13.18
N VAL A 84 5.46 -7.16 13.11
CA VAL A 84 6.64 -6.36 12.73
C VAL A 84 6.84 -5.30 13.80
N ASN A 85 8.05 -5.18 14.35
CA ASN A 85 8.37 -4.17 15.37
C ASN A 85 7.41 -4.16 16.58
N GLY A 86 6.86 -5.31 16.94
CA GLY A 86 5.87 -5.45 18.03
C GLY A 86 4.44 -5.06 17.66
N ARG A 87 4.19 -4.68 16.40
CA ARG A 87 2.87 -4.39 15.85
C ARG A 87 2.34 -5.57 15.07
N THR A 88 1.10 -5.95 15.34
CA THR A 88 0.42 -7.06 14.70
C THR A 88 -0.61 -6.55 13.69
N PHE A 89 -0.61 -7.10 12.49
CA PHE A 89 -1.57 -6.76 11.43
C PHE A 89 -1.81 -7.94 10.48
N PRO A 90 -2.99 -8.02 9.85
CA PRO A 90 -3.28 -9.04 8.84
C PRO A 90 -2.62 -8.71 7.51
N THR A 91 -2.39 -9.75 6.73
CA THR A 91 -1.82 -9.75 5.37
C THR A 91 -2.53 -10.81 4.53
N VAL A 92 -2.42 -10.70 3.22
CA VAL A 92 -2.78 -11.77 2.29
C VAL A 92 -1.51 -12.53 1.95
N SER A 93 -1.48 -13.82 2.31
CA SER A 93 -0.38 -14.75 2.04
C SER A 93 -0.61 -15.44 0.71
N PHE A 94 0.35 -15.29 -0.20
CA PHE A 94 0.43 -15.96 -1.48
C PHE A 94 1.48 -17.07 -1.34
N GLU A 95 1.00 -18.29 -1.17
CA GLU A 95 1.80 -19.47 -0.89
C GLU A 95 2.24 -20.18 -2.18
N ARG A 96 3.28 -21.00 -2.03
CA ARG A 96 3.80 -21.87 -3.09
C ARG A 96 4.00 -23.29 -2.56
N ASN A 97 2.95 -23.85 -1.95
CA ASN A 97 3.05 -25.10 -1.20
C ASN A 97 2.77 -26.34 -2.08
N GLY A 98 2.22 -26.17 -3.28
CA GLY A 98 1.83 -27.25 -4.17
C GLY A 98 2.91 -27.82 -5.08
N ALA A 99 2.71 -29.08 -5.47
CA ALA A 99 3.56 -29.78 -6.44
C ALA A 99 3.16 -29.52 -7.90
N LEU A 100 1.94 -29.04 -8.14
CA LEU A 100 1.39 -28.81 -9.47
C LEU A 100 1.30 -27.32 -9.80
N PRO A 101 1.52 -26.92 -11.06
CA PRO A 101 1.29 -25.55 -11.53
C PRO A 101 -0.14 -25.02 -11.32
N SER A 102 -1.13 -25.90 -11.11
CA SER A 102 -2.57 -25.56 -11.05
C SER A 102 -3.25 -25.80 -9.72
N GLY A 103 -2.60 -26.58 -8.86
CA GLY A 103 -3.31 -27.28 -7.80
C GLY A 103 -4.37 -28.25 -8.30
N ASP A 104 -4.84 -29.06 -7.37
CA ASP A 104 -6.10 -29.78 -7.45
C ASP A 104 -7.22 -28.84 -6.95
N PRO A 105 -8.24 -28.51 -7.76
CA PRO A 105 -9.36 -27.65 -7.37
C PRO A 105 -10.13 -28.14 -6.12
N ALA A 106 -9.98 -29.40 -5.74
CA ALA A 106 -10.62 -30.00 -4.58
C ALA A 106 -9.77 -29.93 -3.29
N VAL A 107 -8.53 -29.46 -3.37
CA VAL A 107 -7.58 -29.50 -2.25
C VAL A 107 -6.94 -28.13 -2.06
N ASP A 108 -7.22 -27.49 -0.92
CA ASP A 108 -6.57 -26.23 -0.51
C ASP A 108 -5.04 -26.37 -0.51
N ARG A 109 -4.32 -25.37 -1.03
CA ARG A 109 -2.85 -25.30 -1.09
C ARG A 109 -2.18 -26.42 -1.87
N SER A 110 -2.93 -27.04 -2.77
CA SER A 110 -2.40 -28.09 -3.63
C SER A 110 -1.65 -27.50 -4.83
N GLY A 111 -1.88 -26.22 -5.13
CA GLY A 111 -1.24 -25.46 -6.19
C GLY A 111 -0.02 -24.69 -5.74
N ASN A 112 0.78 -24.29 -6.72
CA ASN A 112 1.91 -23.38 -6.52
C ASN A 112 1.61 -21.96 -7.03
N THR A 113 0.32 -21.62 -7.12
CA THR A 113 -0.20 -20.41 -7.77
C THR A 113 -1.37 -19.79 -7.01
N ASP A 114 -1.13 -19.22 -5.83
CA ASP A 114 -2.13 -18.35 -5.22
C ASP A 114 -2.22 -17.05 -6.02
N ARG A 115 -3.44 -16.65 -6.40
CA ARG A 115 -3.66 -15.47 -7.25
C ARG A 115 -5.05 -14.89 -7.03
N LEU A 116 -5.16 -13.57 -7.20
CA LEU A 116 -6.43 -12.87 -7.24
C LEU A 116 -6.54 -12.07 -8.54
N TYR A 117 -7.72 -12.06 -9.13
CA TYR A 117 -8.00 -11.34 -10.36
C TYR A 117 -9.18 -10.41 -10.18
N GLN A 118 -9.12 -9.26 -10.84
CA GLN A 118 -10.23 -8.33 -10.96
C GLN A 118 -11.45 -9.04 -11.57
N VAL A 119 -12.60 -9.01 -10.88
CA VAL A 119 -13.84 -9.68 -11.34
C VAL A 119 -14.96 -8.73 -11.74
N ASN A 120 -14.79 -7.42 -11.50
CA ASN A 120 -15.71 -6.37 -11.91
C ASN A 120 -14.94 -5.16 -12.45
N ASN A 121 -15.66 -4.16 -12.96
CA ASN A 121 -15.06 -2.96 -13.58
C ASN A 121 -14.10 -3.30 -14.72
N LEU A 122 -14.42 -4.32 -15.53
CA LEU A 122 -13.54 -4.78 -16.62
C LEU A 122 -13.90 -4.16 -17.97
N ALA A 123 -15.06 -3.51 -18.10
CA ALA A 123 -15.55 -3.07 -19.39
C ALA A 123 -14.65 -1.96 -19.99
N PRO A 124 -14.34 -2.02 -21.30
CA PRO A 124 -13.44 -1.05 -21.93
C PRO A 124 -13.90 0.39 -21.71
N GLY A 125 -12.96 1.28 -21.39
CA GLY A 125 -13.24 2.69 -21.06
C GLY A 125 -13.83 2.94 -19.67
N SER A 126 -14.20 1.90 -18.92
CA SER A 126 -14.71 2.01 -17.55
C SER A 126 -13.83 1.32 -16.50
N ASP A 127 -12.81 0.59 -16.93
CA ASP A 127 -11.86 -0.07 -16.03
C ASP A 127 -10.95 0.98 -15.36
N PRO A 128 -11.03 1.16 -14.03
CA PRO A 128 -10.23 2.15 -13.32
C PRO A 128 -8.73 1.83 -13.32
N LEU A 129 -8.35 0.58 -13.62
CA LEU A 129 -6.97 0.09 -13.65
C LEU A 129 -6.38 0.03 -15.06
N ALA A 130 -7.15 0.46 -16.05
CA ALA A 130 -6.73 0.74 -17.42
C ALA A 130 -5.86 2.00 -17.54
N ILE A 131 -4.83 2.14 -16.71
CA ILE A 131 -3.99 3.36 -16.68
C ILE A 131 -2.97 3.28 -17.82
N ALA A 132 -3.38 3.78 -18.98
CA ALA A 132 -2.63 3.74 -20.23
C ALA A 132 -1.79 5.01 -20.46
N ASP A 133 -1.18 5.08 -21.64
CA ASP A 133 -0.46 6.25 -22.13
C ASP A 133 -1.28 7.55 -22.06
N GLY A 134 -0.62 8.69 -21.93
CA GLY A 134 -1.23 9.98 -21.64
C GLY A 134 -1.64 10.18 -20.17
N THR A 135 -1.45 9.18 -19.30
CA THR A 135 -1.83 9.26 -17.87
C THR A 135 -0.72 8.78 -16.94
N SER A 136 -0.17 9.68 -16.12
CA SER A 136 0.81 9.29 -15.09
C SER A 136 0.21 8.30 -14.09
N MET A 137 1.06 7.50 -13.44
CA MET A 137 0.66 6.56 -12.40
C MET A 137 1.63 6.62 -11.23
N THR A 138 1.10 6.58 -10.01
CA THR A 138 1.89 6.38 -8.79
C THR A 138 1.23 5.30 -7.94
N SER A 139 2.01 4.32 -7.51
CA SER A 139 1.55 3.24 -6.64
C SER A 139 2.42 3.11 -5.41
N PHE A 140 1.83 2.62 -4.32
CA PHE A 140 2.53 2.17 -3.13
C PHE A 140 2.09 0.75 -2.79
N THR A 141 3.06 -0.13 -2.52
CA THR A 141 2.80 -1.51 -2.14
C THR A 141 3.60 -1.86 -0.88
N VAL A 142 2.91 -2.39 0.12
CA VAL A 142 3.52 -2.95 1.34
C VAL A 142 3.48 -4.46 1.24
N PHE A 143 4.64 -5.07 1.02
CA PHE A 143 4.74 -6.51 0.79
C PHE A 143 6.06 -7.09 1.29
N LYS A 144 6.06 -8.41 1.50
CA LYS A 144 7.21 -9.20 1.93
C LYS A 144 7.36 -10.37 0.96
N PRO A 145 8.27 -10.30 -0.02
CA PRO A 145 8.54 -11.44 -0.89
C PRO A 145 9.19 -12.55 -0.07
N ALA A 146 8.69 -13.77 -0.16
CA ALA A 146 9.31 -14.94 0.48
C ALA A 146 10.67 -15.25 -0.17
N VAL A 147 10.78 -14.95 -1.45
CA VAL A 147 11.95 -15.22 -2.29
C VAL A 147 12.11 -14.11 -3.33
N THR A 148 13.35 -13.71 -3.57
CA THR A 148 13.68 -12.70 -4.58
C THR A 148 14.70 -13.21 -5.61
N THR A 149 15.41 -14.31 -5.33
CA THR A 149 16.52 -14.79 -6.17
C THR A 149 16.46 -16.28 -6.52
N SER A 150 15.27 -16.88 -6.54
CA SER A 150 15.15 -18.33 -6.55
C SER A 150 14.86 -18.90 -7.94
N GLY A 151 15.88 -19.01 -8.79
CA GLY A 151 15.92 -19.86 -10.01
C GLY A 151 14.55 -20.21 -10.62
N ALA A 152 13.96 -21.33 -10.19
CA ALA A 152 12.71 -21.93 -10.70
C ALA A 152 11.40 -21.12 -10.57
N LEU A 153 11.39 -19.95 -9.92
CA LEU A 153 10.23 -19.05 -9.98
C LEU A 153 10.24 -18.15 -11.21
N GLY A 154 11.40 -17.93 -11.81
CA GLY A 154 11.51 -16.95 -12.87
C GLY A 154 11.15 -15.54 -12.40
N VAL A 155 10.61 -14.75 -13.31
CA VAL A 155 10.03 -13.45 -13.00
C VAL A 155 8.79 -13.66 -12.11
N GLN A 156 8.61 -12.78 -11.13
CA GLN A 156 7.41 -12.75 -10.28
C GLN A 156 6.64 -11.47 -10.55
N VAL A 157 5.32 -11.53 -10.55
CA VAL A 157 4.43 -10.38 -10.62
C VAL A 157 3.72 -10.23 -9.29
N VAL A 158 4.05 -9.17 -8.54
CA VAL A 158 3.35 -8.84 -7.30
C VAL A 158 1.92 -8.44 -7.64
N TRP A 159 1.79 -7.60 -8.66
CA TRP A 159 0.54 -7.27 -9.32
C TRP A 159 0.80 -6.69 -10.72
N GLY A 160 -0.18 -6.80 -11.61
CA GLY A 160 -0.06 -6.25 -12.96
C GLY A 160 -1.37 -6.19 -13.74
N LYS A 161 -1.45 -5.19 -14.62
CA LYS A 161 -2.45 -5.10 -15.69
C LYS A 161 -1.72 -5.31 -17.01
N ARG A 162 -1.72 -6.55 -17.47
CA ARG A 162 -1.24 -6.88 -18.82
C ARG A 162 -2.40 -6.81 -19.82
N GLY A 163 -2.02 -6.56 -21.06
CA GLY A 163 -2.78 -6.76 -22.28
C GLY A 163 -2.10 -7.87 -23.11
N ASN A 164 -2.76 -8.31 -24.17
CA ASN A 164 -2.30 -9.41 -25.04
C ASN A 164 -1.00 -9.06 -25.81
N GLY A 165 -0.79 -7.77 -26.09
CA GLY A 165 0.36 -7.25 -26.82
C GLY A 165 1.23 -6.27 -26.04
N ALA A 166 0.82 -5.85 -24.84
CA ALA A 166 1.61 -4.94 -24.01
C ALA A 166 1.12 -4.90 -22.56
N SER A 167 2.03 -4.60 -21.64
CA SER A 167 1.73 -4.36 -20.23
C SER A 167 1.52 -2.86 -19.99
N LEU A 168 0.44 -2.50 -19.30
CA LEU A 168 0.19 -1.10 -18.92
C LEU A 168 0.99 -0.73 -17.68
N ILE A 169 0.80 -1.52 -16.63
CA ILE A 169 1.37 -1.29 -15.32
C ILE A 169 1.68 -2.64 -14.69
N GLU A 170 2.84 -2.73 -14.07
CA GLU A 170 3.29 -3.93 -13.40
C GLU A 170 4.31 -3.58 -12.33
N LEU A 171 4.14 -4.18 -11.16
CA LEU A 171 5.21 -4.31 -10.18
C LEU A 171 5.65 -5.77 -10.13
N GLY A 172 6.83 -6.04 -10.69
CA GLY A 172 7.42 -7.38 -10.69
C GLY A 172 8.77 -7.46 -9.95
N ILE A 173 9.28 -8.68 -9.83
CA ILE A 173 10.59 -9.02 -9.25
C ILE A 173 11.33 -9.96 -10.21
N GLN A 174 12.53 -9.57 -10.64
CA GLN A 174 13.38 -10.38 -11.51
C GLN A 174 13.99 -11.53 -10.70
N PRO A 175 14.42 -12.64 -11.33
CA PRO A 175 15.18 -13.71 -10.65
C PRO A 175 16.49 -13.23 -10.00
N THR A 176 16.94 -12.02 -10.30
CA THR A 176 18.09 -11.38 -9.64
C THR A 176 17.70 -10.53 -8.42
N GLY A 177 16.43 -10.54 -8.02
CA GLY A 177 15.89 -9.77 -6.90
C GLY A 177 15.70 -8.28 -7.16
N ARG A 178 15.70 -7.85 -8.42
CA ARG A 178 15.48 -6.45 -8.81
C ARG A 178 13.99 -6.22 -9.00
N LEU A 179 13.49 -5.05 -8.59
CA LEU A 179 12.14 -4.64 -8.98
C LEU A 179 12.13 -4.39 -10.48
N LEU A 180 10.99 -4.65 -11.12
CA LEU A 180 10.85 -4.44 -12.56
C LEU A 180 9.47 -3.92 -12.95
N HIS A 181 9.45 -3.25 -14.09
CA HIS A 181 8.31 -3.12 -14.97
C HIS A 181 8.66 -3.78 -16.32
N VAL A 182 7.69 -4.43 -16.95
CA VAL A 182 7.80 -4.95 -18.31
C VAL A 182 6.86 -4.17 -19.21
N SER A 183 7.32 -3.77 -20.39
CA SER A 183 6.46 -3.38 -21.51
C SER A 183 6.51 -4.43 -22.63
N TYR A 184 5.46 -4.45 -23.46
CA TYR A 184 5.38 -5.25 -24.71
C TYR A 184 5.22 -6.79 -24.59
N ASP A 185 5.12 -7.38 -23.39
CA ASP A 185 5.09 -8.85 -23.14
C ASP A 185 6.49 -9.49 -22.99
N ALA A 186 7.12 -9.24 -21.84
CA ALA A 186 8.45 -9.74 -21.42
C ALA A 186 9.66 -9.32 -22.28
N PHE A 187 9.46 -8.64 -23.41
CA PHE A 187 10.55 -8.27 -24.32
C PHE A 187 11.34 -7.04 -23.88
N THR A 188 10.71 -6.07 -23.20
CA THR A 188 11.40 -4.86 -22.73
C THR A 188 11.24 -4.69 -21.23
N THR A 189 12.37 -4.76 -20.52
CA THR A 189 12.40 -4.78 -19.05
C THR A 189 13.06 -3.53 -18.47
N TYR A 190 12.40 -2.94 -17.49
CA TYR A 190 12.80 -1.76 -16.75
C TYR A 190 13.07 -2.15 -15.31
N GLN A 191 14.31 -2.50 -15.00
CA GLN A 191 14.67 -3.08 -13.71
C GLN A 191 15.59 -2.17 -12.90
N THR A 192 15.44 -2.23 -11.58
CA THR A 192 16.26 -1.44 -10.66
C THR A 192 17.71 -1.89 -10.63
N GLN A 193 18.63 -0.97 -10.32
CA GLN A 193 20.05 -1.25 -10.11
C GLN A 193 20.32 -1.93 -8.75
N ALA A 194 19.50 -1.66 -7.74
CA ALA A 194 19.57 -2.36 -6.46
C ALA A 194 18.58 -3.53 -6.43
N THR A 195 18.87 -4.52 -5.58
CA THR A 195 17.95 -5.62 -5.28
C THR A 195 17.11 -5.28 -4.06
N ILE A 196 15.96 -5.95 -3.93
CA ILE A 196 15.19 -6.00 -2.69
C ILE A 196 15.45 -7.33 -1.96
N PRO A 197 15.50 -7.30 -0.62
CA PRO A 197 15.72 -8.50 0.19
C PRO A 197 14.50 -9.41 0.20
N ALA A 198 14.74 -10.73 0.11
CA ALA A 198 13.75 -11.73 0.47
C ALA A 198 13.48 -11.71 1.98
N ASN A 199 12.29 -12.15 2.38
CA ASN A 199 11.84 -12.29 3.76
C ASN A 199 11.93 -11.02 4.60
N LYS A 200 11.83 -9.84 3.97
CA LYS A 200 11.71 -8.55 4.65
C LYS A 200 10.52 -7.76 4.12
N TRP A 201 9.90 -6.97 4.99
CA TRP A 201 8.89 -6.01 4.59
C TRP A 201 9.52 -4.87 3.78
N ASN A 202 8.88 -4.57 2.65
CA ASN A 202 9.20 -3.47 1.77
C ASN A 202 7.99 -2.54 1.68
N VAL A 203 8.24 -1.24 1.75
CA VAL A 203 7.31 -0.22 1.26
C VAL A 203 7.88 0.28 -0.04
N VAL A 204 7.28 -0.12 -1.16
CA VAL A 204 7.73 0.25 -2.51
C VAL A 204 6.79 1.28 -3.10
N GLU A 205 7.36 2.38 -3.59
CA GLU A 205 6.71 3.26 -4.55
C GLU A 205 7.14 2.87 -5.96
N TYR A 206 6.17 2.77 -6.86
CA TYR A 206 6.41 2.62 -8.31
C TYR A 206 5.63 3.71 -9.04
N SER A 207 6.31 4.44 -9.92
CA SER A 207 5.73 5.53 -10.70
C SER A 207 6.09 5.44 -12.18
N LEU A 208 5.11 5.79 -13.00
CA LEU A 208 5.24 6.11 -14.43
C LEU A 208 4.84 7.58 -14.58
N THR A 209 5.76 8.42 -15.05
CA THR A 209 5.46 9.83 -15.28
C THR A 209 5.18 10.06 -16.75
N GLU A 210 4.02 10.63 -17.05
CA GLU A 210 3.61 10.97 -18.42
C GLU A 210 4.48 12.10 -18.95
N GLN A 211 5.24 11.82 -20.01
CA GLN A 211 6.11 12.78 -20.66
C GLN A 211 6.32 12.44 -22.13
N ASP A 212 5.26 12.55 -22.94
CA ASP A 212 5.27 12.47 -24.41
C ASP A 212 6.62 12.81 -25.09
N PRO A 213 7.26 11.88 -25.82
CA PRO A 213 6.85 10.48 -26.11
C PRO A 213 7.47 9.43 -25.16
N ASN A 214 8.01 9.86 -24.03
CA ASN A 214 9.04 9.16 -23.25
C ASN A 214 8.73 9.19 -21.75
N ASP A 215 8.13 8.12 -21.23
CA ASP A 215 7.64 8.07 -19.85
C ASP A 215 8.69 7.51 -18.88
N PRO A 216 9.20 8.29 -17.91
CA PRO A 216 10.13 7.80 -16.92
C PRO A 216 9.51 6.77 -15.98
N VAL A 217 10.22 5.66 -15.79
CA VAL A 217 9.91 4.60 -14.82
C VAL A 217 10.76 4.81 -13.58
N THR A 218 10.14 5.03 -12.42
CA THR A 218 10.87 5.22 -11.16
C THR A 218 10.36 4.30 -10.07
N PHE A 219 11.29 3.62 -9.40
CA PHE A 219 11.03 2.86 -8.19
C PHE A 219 11.71 3.54 -7.00
N ARG A 220 11.03 3.54 -5.86
CA ARG A 220 11.64 3.86 -4.56
C ARG A 220 11.26 2.80 -3.55
N SER A 221 12.12 2.54 -2.58
CA SER A 221 11.85 1.52 -1.56
C SER A 221 12.38 1.91 -0.20
N ASN A 222 11.62 1.60 0.83
CA ASN A 222 12.16 1.29 2.15
C ASN A 222 12.10 -0.23 2.35
N SER A 223 13.26 -0.87 2.39
CA SER A 223 13.43 -2.32 2.57
C SER A 223 14.17 -2.67 3.87
N THR A 224 14.19 -1.76 4.84
CA THR A 224 14.95 -1.92 6.10
C THR A 224 14.08 -2.38 7.27
N GLU A 225 12.75 -2.30 7.13
CA GLU A 225 11.77 -2.46 8.21
C GLU A 225 11.89 -1.41 9.33
N ASP A 226 12.71 -0.38 9.12
CA ASP A 226 12.86 0.76 10.03
C ASP A 226 11.83 1.85 9.65
N PRO A 227 10.94 2.26 10.58
CA PRO A 227 9.97 3.32 10.32
C PRO A 227 10.61 4.69 10.05
N PHE A 228 11.88 4.90 10.41
CA PHE A 228 12.60 6.15 10.22
C PHE A 228 13.49 6.14 8.96
N ALA A 229 13.64 5.00 8.30
CA ALA A 229 14.38 4.95 7.04
C ALA A 229 13.63 5.73 5.95
N PRO A 230 14.33 6.47 5.07
CA PRO A 230 13.70 7.19 3.99
C PRO A 230 13.27 6.24 2.86
N LEU A 231 12.24 6.65 2.12
CA LEU A 231 11.89 6.03 0.85
C LEU A 231 12.98 6.35 -0.19
N THR A 232 13.84 5.37 -0.49
CA THR A 232 15.08 5.60 -1.23
C THR A 232 14.90 5.32 -2.72
N ASN A 233 15.37 6.22 -3.58
CA ASN A 233 15.34 6.03 -5.03
C ASN A 233 16.16 4.82 -5.47
N LEU A 234 15.58 3.96 -6.30
CA LEU A 234 16.23 2.81 -6.91
C LEU A 234 16.38 3.07 -8.42
N PRO A 235 17.57 3.49 -8.90
CA PRO A 235 17.78 3.83 -10.31
C PRO A 235 17.41 2.68 -11.25
N VAL A 236 16.85 3.00 -12.42
CA VAL A 236 16.49 2.04 -13.47
C VAL A 236 17.42 2.25 -14.68
N PRO A 237 18.58 1.57 -14.75
CA PRO A 237 19.54 1.80 -15.83
C PRO A 237 19.16 1.13 -17.15
N THR A 238 18.27 0.12 -17.13
CA THR A 238 17.88 -0.59 -18.35
C THR A 238 16.97 0.28 -19.21
N ASN A 239 17.18 0.25 -20.53
CA ASN A 239 16.44 1.03 -21.52
C ASN A 239 16.37 2.54 -21.18
N GLY A 240 17.40 3.07 -20.51
CA GLY A 240 17.45 4.46 -20.08
C GLY A 240 16.47 4.85 -18.97
N GLY A 241 15.70 3.90 -18.42
CA GLY A 241 14.68 4.18 -17.40
C GLY A 241 13.44 4.88 -17.96
N VAL A 242 13.21 4.79 -19.27
CA VAL A 242 12.16 5.53 -19.98
C VAL A 242 11.45 4.60 -20.97
N ILE A 243 10.12 4.59 -20.93
CA ILE A 243 9.29 3.88 -21.89
C ILE A 243 9.02 4.82 -23.06
N ALA A 244 9.50 4.46 -24.25
CA ALA A 244 9.06 5.13 -25.47
C ALA A 244 7.74 4.51 -25.90
N ASP A 245 6.74 5.36 -26.20
CA ASP A 245 5.42 4.94 -26.67
C ASP A 245 4.78 3.93 -25.69
N ARG A 246 4.46 4.39 -24.48
CA ARG A 246 3.72 3.54 -23.54
C ARG A 246 2.41 3.11 -24.19
N ASN A 247 1.94 1.93 -23.83
CA ASN A 247 0.76 1.37 -24.45
C ASN A 247 -0.49 2.23 -24.15
N ASP A 248 -1.20 2.63 -25.20
CA ASP A 248 -2.37 3.51 -25.21
C ASP A 248 -3.69 2.76 -24.97
N GLY A 249 -3.69 1.43 -25.17
CA GLY A 249 -4.87 0.61 -25.01
C GLY A 249 -4.64 -0.65 -24.18
N ILE A 250 -5.43 -0.84 -23.13
CA ILE A 250 -5.99 -2.18 -22.89
C ILE A 250 -7.32 -2.25 -23.62
N ASN A 251 -7.61 -3.41 -24.22
CA ASN A 251 -8.84 -3.71 -24.95
C ASN A 251 -8.88 -3.29 -26.43
N GLU A 252 -7.74 -3.10 -27.10
CA GLU A 252 -7.68 -3.07 -28.57
C GLU A 252 -7.60 -4.48 -29.21
N ASP A 253 -7.41 -5.53 -28.40
CA ASP A 253 -7.64 -6.92 -28.81
C ASP A 253 -9.14 -7.19 -29.01
N PRO A 254 -9.53 -8.10 -29.92
CA PRO A 254 -10.90 -8.20 -30.39
C PRO A 254 -11.91 -8.34 -29.23
N ALA A 255 -13.02 -7.62 -29.36
CA ALA A 255 -14.11 -7.57 -28.39
C ALA A 255 -14.44 -8.96 -27.82
N GLY A 256 -14.13 -9.18 -26.52
CA GLY A 256 -14.43 -10.44 -25.84
C GLY A 256 -13.38 -10.91 -24.83
N SER A 257 -12.12 -10.43 -24.91
CA SER A 257 -11.08 -10.77 -23.93
C SER A 257 -10.73 -9.57 -23.05
N LEU A 258 -11.46 -9.41 -21.94
CA LEU A 258 -11.13 -8.42 -20.92
C LEU A 258 -10.06 -9.02 -20.00
N GLU A 259 -8.80 -8.66 -20.20
CA GLU A 259 -7.73 -9.13 -19.32
C GLU A 259 -7.88 -8.47 -17.95
N PRO A 260 -7.99 -9.21 -16.84
CA PRO A 260 -8.15 -8.59 -15.53
C PRO A 260 -6.81 -8.08 -14.97
N PHE A 261 -6.86 -7.10 -14.07
CA PHE A 261 -5.73 -6.85 -13.18
C PHE A 261 -5.49 -8.06 -12.27
N GLY A 262 -4.25 -8.54 -12.21
CA GLY A 262 -3.83 -9.66 -11.38
C GLY A 262 -3.04 -9.22 -10.14
N ILE A 263 -3.18 -9.96 -9.05
CA ILE A 263 -2.39 -9.86 -7.81
C ILE A 263 -1.86 -11.27 -7.51
N GLY A 264 -0.58 -11.39 -7.18
CA GLY A 264 0.06 -12.71 -7.06
C GLY A 264 0.49 -13.32 -8.40
N GLY A 265 0.28 -12.61 -9.49
CA GLY A 265 0.56 -13.01 -10.86
C GLY A 265 -0.06 -12.03 -11.86
N HIS A 266 -0.08 -12.41 -13.15
CA HIS A 266 -0.80 -11.70 -14.21
C HIS A 266 -1.73 -12.66 -14.97
N ALA A 267 -2.57 -12.13 -15.85
CA ALA A 267 -3.36 -12.88 -16.81
C ALA A 267 -3.14 -12.31 -18.21
N GLN A 268 -3.06 -13.19 -19.21
CA GLN A 268 -2.97 -12.86 -20.63
C GLN A 268 -3.83 -13.83 -21.44
N ASN A 269 -4.43 -13.34 -22.53
CA ASN A 269 -5.29 -14.15 -23.38
C ASN A 269 -4.49 -15.08 -24.31
N CYS A 270 -3.34 -14.65 -24.82
CA CYS A 270 -2.55 -15.42 -25.79
C CYS A 270 -1.85 -16.65 -25.21
N CYS A 271 -1.36 -16.55 -23.98
CA CYS A 271 -0.46 -17.54 -23.40
C CYS A 271 -0.80 -17.92 -21.94
N GLY A 272 -1.87 -17.35 -21.39
CA GLY A 272 -2.37 -17.69 -20.06
C GLY A 272 -1.71 -16.91 -18.94
N GLU A 273 -1.50 -17.55 -17.80
CA GLU A 273 -1.13 -16.87 -16.57
C GLU A 273 0.24 -17.32 -16.05
N GLY A 274 1.15 -16.37 -15.89
CA GLY A 274 2.54 -16.66 -15.51
C GLY A 274 2.98 -16.08 -14.18
N GLU A 275 4.30 -16.17 -13.96
CA GLU A 275 5.08 -15.29 -13.08
C GLU A 275 4.51 -15.14 -11.66
N THR A 276 4.34 -16.26 -10.95
CA THR A 276 3.72 -16.22 -9.63
C THR A 276 4.56 -15.52 -8.59
N PHE A 277 3.90 -14.74 -7.75
CA PHE A 277 4.51 -14.15 -6.58
C PHE A 277 4.31 -15.06 -5.37
N ALA A 278 5.37 -15.21 -4.57
CA ALA A 278 5.31 -15.90 -3.29
C ALA A 278 5.68 -14.93 -2.17
N GLY A 279 4.81 -14.77 -1.18
CA GLY A 279 5.02 -13.87 -0.06
C GLY A 279 3.72 -13.25 0.47
N ASN A 280 3.86 -12.18 1.26
CA ASN A 280 2.73 -11.51 1.87
C ASN A 280 2.51 -10.12 1.26
N ILE A 281 1.25 -9.72 1.10
CA ILE A 281 0.87 -8.36 0.73
C ILE A 281 -0.05 -7.80 1.83
N ALA A 282 0.29 -6.63 2.36
CA ALA A 282 -0.49 -5.97 3.41
C ALA A 282 -1.41 -4.86 2.85
N GLU A 283 -0.91 -4.07 1.89
CA GLU A 283 -1.63 -2.93 1.33
C GLU A 283 -1.12 -2.59 -0.08
N ILE A 284 -2.06 -2.27 -0.99
CA ILE A 284 -1.79 -1.77 -2.35
C ILE A 284 -2.60 -0.48 -2.54
N ILE A 285 -1.94 0.59 -2.98
CA ILE A 285 -2.53 1.89 -3.30
C ILE A 285 -2.09 2.28 -4.70
N ILE A 286 -3.02 2.65 -5.59
CA ILE A 286 -2.69 3.10 -6.96
C ILE A 286 -3.47 4.38 -7.28
N TYR A 287 -2.75 5.39 -7.77
CA TYR A 287 -3.28 6.64 -8.30
C TYR A 287 -3.04 6.72 -9.82
N ALA A 288 -4.02 7.22 -10.57
CA ALA A 288 -3.87 7.57 -11.99
C ALA A 288 -3.39 9.02 -12.16
N ARG A 289 -2.33 9.37 -11.43
CA ARG A 289 -1.60 10.63 -11.57
C ARG A 289 -0.21 10.53 -10.97
N ALA A 290 0.65 11.49 -11.32
CA ALA A 290 1.86 11.73 -10.57
C ALA A 290 1.51 12.35 -9.21
N LEU A 291 2.02 11.77 -8.13
CA LEU A 291 1.97 12.42 -6.82
C LEU A 291 3.11 13.43 -6.68
N SER A 292 2.79 14.59 -6.10
CA SER A 292 3.80 15.55 -5.64
C SER A 292 4.65 14.95 -4.51
N GLU A 293 5.80 15.56 -4.22
CA GLU A 293 6.67 15.12 -3.12
C GLU A 293 5.94 15.08 -1.77
N THR A 294 5.18 16.12 -1.46
CA THR A 294 4.37 16.18 -0.23
C THR A 294 3.32 15.08 -0.16
N GLU A 295 2.67 14.76 -1.28
CA GLU A 295 1.68 13.68 -1.32
C GLU A 295 2.33 12.31 -1.17
N ARG A 296 3.49 12.08 -1.79
CA ARG A 296 4.28 10.86 -1.57
C ARG A 296 4.70 10.71 -0.12
N ASP A 297 5.20 11.78 0.50
CA ASP A 297 5.58 11.78 1.91
C ASP A 297 4.38 11.48 2.82
N GLN A 298 3.19 11.98 2.48
CA GLN A 298 1.95 11.68 3.20
C GLN A 298 1.58 10.19 3.11
N VAL A 299 1.59 9.60 1.91
CA VAL A 299 1.30 8.17 1.74
C VAL A 299 2.35 7.32 2.44
N TYR A 300 3.63 7.67 2.28
CA TYR A 300 4.73 6.96 2.90
C TYR A 300 4.65 7.01 4.44
N ALA A 301 4.41 8.19 5.02
CA ALA A 301 4.22 8.34 6.47
C ALA A 301 3.02 7.55 6.99
N TYR A 302 1.91 7.52 6.25
CA TYR A 302 0.76 6.68 6.58
C TYR A 302 1.14 5.19 6.61
N LEU A 303 1.85 4.68 5.60
CA LEU A 303 2.23 3.27 5.52
C LEU A 303 3.29 2.89 6.56
N THR A 304 4.29 3.73 6.81
CA THR A 304 5.32 3.45 7.83
C THR A 304 4.77 3.55 9.24
N ASP A 305 3.89 4.53 9.52
CA ASP A 305 3.15 4.57 10.79
C ASP A 305 2.37 3.26 10.95
N LYS A 306 1.58 2.87 9.94
CA LYS A 306 0.70 1.71 10.01
C LYS A 306 1.43 0.37 10.14
N TYR A 307 2.54 0.17 9.45
CA TYR A 307 3.15 -1.17 9.33
C TYR A 307 4.51 -1.32 10.00
N LEU A 308 5.28 -0.24 10.13
CA LEU A 308 6.66 -0.30 10.62
C LEU A 308 6.85 0.39 11.98
N ALA A 309 5.92 1.24 12.42
CA ALA A 309 6.08 1.96 13.68
C ALA A 309 6.19 0.99 14.87
N ILE A 310 7.11 1.34 15.77
CA ILE A 310 7.29 0.65 17.04
C ILE A 310 6.19 1.14 17.99
N PRO A 311 5.29 0.26 18.48
CA PRO A 311 4.26 0.66 19.43
C PRO A 311 4.91 1.24 20.70
N GLU A 312 4.51 2.45 21.10
CA GLU A 312 4.96 3.01 22.37
C GLU A 312 4.44 2.10 23.51
N PRO A 313 5.30 1.66 24.45
CA PRO A 313 4.85 0.79 25.53
C PRO A 313 3.74 1.48 26.33
N ALA A 314 2.69 0.73 26.68
CA ALA A 314 1.50 1.26 27.35
C ALA A 314 1.81 2.05 28.64
N ALA A 315 2.93 1.75 29.31
CA ALA A 315 3.44 2.50 30.45
C ALA A 315 3.82 3.95 30.12
N ALA A 316 4.40 4.22 28.95
CA ALA A 316 4.80 5.55 28.50
C ALA A 316 3.60 6.40 28.07
N LEU A 317 2.57 5.81 27.44
CA LEU A 317 1.27 6.44 27.21
C LEU A 317 0.59 6.86 28.54
N THR A 318 0.69 6.01 29.56
CA THR A 318 0.14 6.28 30.89
C THR A 318 0.94 7.34 31.64
N ALA A 319 2.27 7.39 31.47
CA ALA A 319 3.14 8.42 32.04
C ALA A 319 2.90 9.79 31.38
N ARG A 320 2.75 9.86 30.05
CA ARG A 320 2.36 11.09 29.34
C ARG A 320 0.99 11.60 29.79
N ARG A 321 -0.01 10.71 29.92
CA ARG A 321 -1.34 11.07 30.45
C ARG A 321 -1.28 11.52 31.92
N ARG A 322 -0.41 10.94 32.75
CA ARG A 322 -0.20 11.37 34.13
C ARG A 322 0.52 12.72 34.25
N CYS A 323 1.51 13.00 33.40
CA CYS A 323 2.20 14.30 33.41
C CYS A 323 1.29 15.45 32.93
N PHE A 324 0.36 15.20 32.00
CA PHE A 324 -0.66 16.19 31.61
C PHE A 324 -1.86 16.27 32.59
N GLY A 325 -2.11 15.23 33.39
CA GLY A 325 -3.14 15.22 34.44
C GLY A 325 -2.66 15.72 35.81
N HIS A 326 -1.39 16.09 35.94
CA HIS A 326 -0.81 16.70 37.14
C HIS A 326 -0.19 18.06 36.79
N GLN A 327 -1.04 18.98 36.33
CA GLN A 327 -0.79 20.37 36.63
C GLN A 327 -1.20 20.54 38.11
N PRO A 328 -0.28 20.72 39.07
CA PRO A 328 -0.67 21.02 40.43
C PRO A 328 -1.45 22.32 40.38
N GLN A 329 -2.75 22.25 40.67
CA GLN A 329 -3.56 23.43 40.94
C GLN A 329 -2.99 24.07 42.20
N GLY A 330 -2.20 25.13 42.00
CA GLY A 330 -1.60 25.91 43.07
C GLY A 330 -0.09 25.75 43.13
N LEU A 331 0.61 26.44 42.23
CA LEU A 331 1.94 27.05 42.48
C LEU A 331 2.41 27.92 41.29
N ARG A 332 1.49 28.55 40.55
CA ARG A 332 1.83 29.57 39.53
C ARG A 332 0.98 30.84 39.68
N THR A 333 0.89 31.37 40.91
CA THR A 333 0.45 32.77 41.11
C THR A 333 1.03 33.42 42.37
N ALA A 334 2.19 32.97 42.85
CA ALA A 334 2.87 33.61 43.99
C ALA A 334 4.31 34.05 43.67
N ALA A 335 5.03 33.32 42.82
CA ALA A 335 6.44 33.64 42.52
C ALA A 335 6.65 34.66 41.38
N PHE A 336 5.65 34.92 40.53
CA PHE A 336 5.79 35.90 39.44
C PHE A 336 5.32 37.31 39.81
N ASN A 337 4.46 37.44 40.84
CA ASN A 337 3.93 38.75 41.26
C ASN A 337 4.76 39.42 42.38
N ALA A 338 5.64 38.69 43.06
CA ALA A 338 6.53 39.28 44.07
C ALA A 338 7.76 39.98 43.46
N GLU A 339 8.21 39.56 42.27
CA GLU A 339 9.39 40.13 41.59
C GLU A 339 9.04 41.38 40.76
N ILE A 340 7.78 41.53 40.33
CA ILE A 340 7.31 42.72 39.60
C ILE A 340 6.94 43.87 40.56
N MET A 341 6.44 43.58 41.77
CA MET A 341 6.08 44.64 42.74
C MET A 341 7.30 45.24 43.45
N ARG A 342 8.41 44.51 43.63
CA ARG A 342 9.65 45.08 44.22
C ARG A 342 10.43 45.98 43.27
N ARG A 343 10.25 45.86 41.94
CA ARG A 343 10.93 46.71 40.96
C ARG A 343 10.21 48.03 40.67
N GLU A 344 8.95 48.17 41.08
CA GLU A 344 8.17 49.42 40.93
C GLU A 344 8.34 50.36 42.15
N GLU A 345 8.61 49.83 43.35
CA GLU A 345 8.89 50.66 44.55
C GLU A 345 10.29 51.33 44.50
N ASP A 346 11.31 50.64 43.98
CA ASP A 346 12.67 51.23 43.83
C ASP A 346 12.78 52.29 42.72
N ARG A 347 11.73 52.46 41.90
CA ARG A 347 11.70 53.43 40.79
C ARG A 347 10.96 54.73 41.14
N MET A 348 10.42 54.83 42.36
CA MET A 348 9.66 55.98 42.85
C MET A 348 10.41 56.80 43.92
N GLU A 349 11.64 56.42 44.29
CA GLU A 349 12.51 57.15 45.26
C GLU A 349 13.84 57.68 44.67
N GLN A 350 13.93 57.88 43.35
CA GLN A 350 14.93 58.76 42.70
C GLN A 350 14.21 59.82 41.87
#